data_AF-A0A928M4B6-F1
#
_entry.id   AF-A0A928M4B6-F1
#
_cell.length_a   1.000
_cell.length_b   1.000
_cell.length_c   1.000
_cell.angle_alpha   90.00
_cell.angle_beta   90.00
_cell.angle_gamma   90.00
#
_symmetry.space_group_name_H-M   'P 1'
#
loop_
_entity.id
_entity.type
_entity.pdbx_description
1 polymer ?
#
loop_
_entity_poly.entity_id
_entity_poly.type
_entity_poly.pdbx_seq_one_letter_code
_entity_poly.pdbx_strand_id
1 'polypeptide(L)'
;MQIMLSLSVALLAGLGLTRLVRLFKLPDVTAYLIAGILIGPYVLGALGIPGLGFISMEEIETYGLLSDLALGFIAFSIGNEFRLSDLRHIGRQALVVGTVQAVFTTLLVDAALIGLHFLMPDKLPLPAAIVLGAVASATAPAATLMVVRQYKAKGPLTDILLPIVALDDAVGLVLFAVSFGVAKALISGRVDLLSVILEPLLEVVLSLALGALMGAVFSWSERQRQHHFQ
;
A
#
# COMPACT_ATOMS: atom_id res chain seq x y z
N MET A 1 -5.59 23.30 -17.52
CA MET A 1 -4.24 23.41 -18.14
C MET A 1 -3.13 23.24 -17.10
N GLN A 2 -3.20 23.92 -15.96
CA GLN A 2 -2.24 23.75 -14.86
C GLN A 2 -2.16 22.30 -14.37
N ILE A 3 -3.28 21.60 -14.18
CA ILE A 3 -3.30 20.19 -13.73
C ILE A 3 -2.46 19.26 -14.60
N MET A 4 -2.63 19.36 -15.92
CA MET A 4 -1.89 18.53 -16.89
C MET A 4 -0.40 18.90 -16.90
N LEU A 5 -0.07 20.18 -16.69
CA LEU A 5 1.31 20.66 -16.67
C LEU A 5 2.04 20.19 -15.41
N SER A 6 1.46 20.38 -14.22
CA SER A 6 2.03 19.89 -12.96
C SER A 6 2.13 18.37 -12.94
N LEU A 7 1.15 17.65 -13.49
CA LEU A 7 1.24 16.21 -13.68
C LEU A 7 2.40 15.82 -14.60
N SER A 8 2.57 16.52 -15.73
CA SER A 8 3.67 16.26 -16.66
C SER A 8 5.02 16.50 -16.00
N VAL A 9 5.15 17.59 -15.23
CA VAL A 9 6.36 17.88 -14.45
C VAL A 9 6.60 16.81 -13.39
N ALA A 10 5.57 16.36 -12.68
CA ALA A 10 5.69 15.29 -11.70
C ALA A 10 6.17 13.97 -12.33
N LEU A 11 5.60 13.59 -13.48
CA LEU A 11 6.01 12.41 -14.24
C LEU A 11 7.45 12.55 -14.75
N LEU A 12 7.82 13.69 -15.33
CA LEU A 12 9.16 13.95 -15.82
C LEU A 12 10.20 13.98 -14.69
N ALA A 13 9.88 14.58 -13.55
CA ALA A 13 10.73 14.61 -12.38
C ALA A 13 10.92 13.21 -11.80
N GLY A 14 9.83 12.45 -11.62
CA GLY A 14 9.88 11.07 -11.14
C GLY A 14 10.70 10.18 -12.06
N LEU A 15 10.40 10.15 -13.35
CA LEU A 15 11.12 9.33 -14.34
C LEU A 15 12.57 9.82 -14.54
N GLY A 16 12.81 11.13 -14.55
CA GLY A 16 14.15 11.69 -14.68
C GLY A 16 15.04 11.35 -13.50
N LEU A 17 14.52 11.47 -12.28
CA LEU A 17 15.28 11.22 -11.06
C LEU A 17 15.60 9.73 -10.87
N THR A 18 14.80 8.81 -11.41
CA THR A 18 15.18 7.37 -11.40
C THR A 18 16.52 7.13 -12.08
N ARG A 19 16.82 7.82 -13.19
CA ARG A 19 18.11 7.67 -13.88
C ARG A 19 19.28 8.13 -13.03
N LEU A 20 19.10 9.21 -12.26
CA LEU A 20 20.12 9.74 -11.37
C LEU A 20 20.32 8.83 -10.14
N VAL A 21 19.23 8.42 -9.49
CA VAL A 21 19.25 7.59 -8.28
C VAL A 21 19.80 6.18 -8.55
N ARG A 22 19.58 5.65 -9.77
CA ARG A 22 20.19 4.39 -10.21
C ARG A 22 21.73 4.46 -10.30
N LEU A 23 22.34 5.62 -10.53
CA LEU A 23 23.81 5.78 -10.47
C LEU A 23 24.33 5.47 -9.06
N PHE A 24 23.52 5.75 -8.03
CA PHE A 24 23.81 5.46 -6.63
C PHE A 24 23.35 4.05 -6.20
N LYS A 25 22.87 3.21 -7.13
CA LYS A 25 22.36 1.85 -6.89
C LYS A 25 21.18 1.78 -5.91
N LEU A 26 20.39 2.85 -5.84
CA LEU A 26 19.19 2.91 -4.99
C LEU A 26 17.93 2.49 -5.77
N PRO A 27 16.89 1.95 -5.09
CA PRO A 27 15.62 1.59 -5.72
C PRO A 27 14.88 2.79 -6.30
N ASP A 28 14.12 2.57 -7.37
CA ASP A 28 13.33 3.61 -8.06
C ASP A 28 12.31 4.31 -7.13
N VAL A 29 11.75 3.59 -6.15
CA VAL A 29 10.82 4.17 -5.14
C VAL A 29 11.46 5.34 -4.39
N THR A 30 12.77 5.23 -4.09
CA THR A 30 13.53 6.32 -3.46
C THR A 30 13.54 7.56 -4.34
N ALA A 31 13.69 7.39 -5.66
CA ALA A 31 13.64 8.48 -6.61
C ALA A 31 12.26 9.14 -6.64
N TYR A 32 11.18 8.35 -6.62
CA TYR A 32 9.82 8.90 -6.61
C TYR A 32 9.53 9.72 -5.35
N LEU A 33 10.00 9.26 -4.18
CA LEU A 33 9.86 10.00 -2.92
C LEU A 33 10.63 11.32 -2.95
N ILE A 34 11.90 11.30 -3.38
CA ILE A 34 12.71 12.51 -3.47
C ILE A 34 12.10 13.47 -4.50
N ALA A 35 11.68 12.97 -5.67
CA ALA A 35 11.04 13.79 -6.68
C ALA A 35 9.77 14.46 -6.13
N GLY A 36 8.93 13.70 -5.42
CA GLY A 36 7.73 14.22 -4.75
C GLY A 36 8.02 15.33 -3.74
N ILE A 37 9.05 15.17 -2.90
CA ILE A 37 9.48 16.21 -1.94
C ILE A 37 9.97 17.46 -2.69
N LEU A 38 10.75 17.29 -3.75
CA LEU A 38 11.31 18.40 -4.53
C LEU A 38 10.22 19.18 -5.29
N ILE A 39 9.25 18.49 -5.90
CA ILE A 39 8.16 19.16 -6.64
C ILE A 39 7.02 19.62 -5.74
N GLY A 40 6.96 19.12 -4.50
CA GLY A 40 5.92 19.43 -3.54
C GLY A 40 5.97 20.87 -2.99
N PRO A 41 5.01 21.23 -2.13
CA PRO A 41 4.81 22.59 -1.63
C PRO A 41 5.97 23.11 -0.79
N TYR A 42 6.85 22.24 -0.30
CA TYR A 42 7.96 22.62 0.57
C TYR A 42 9.25 22.98 -0.15
N VAL A 43 9.38 22.71 -1.46
CA VAL A 43 10.62 22.99 -2.22
C VAL A 43 10.31 23.79 -3.49
N LEU A 44 10.03 23.15 -4.63
CA LEU A 44 9.74 23.87 -5.88
C LEU A 44 8.35 24.52 -5.84
N GLY A 45 7.37 23.85 -5.21
CA GLY A 45 6.03 24.39 -5.02
C GLY A 45 6.01 25.67 -4.17
N ALA A 46 6.96 25.83 -3.25
CA ALA A 46 7.11 27.02 -2.42
C ALA A 46 7.40 28.30 -3.24
N LEU A 47 7.91 28.15 -4.48
CA LEU A 47 8.13 29.27 -5.40
C LEU A 47 6.83 29.88 -5.93
N GLY A 48 5.68 29.20 -5.74
CA GLY A 48 4.38 29.69 -6.17
C GLY A 48 4.20 29.78 -7.69
N ILE A 49 5.07 29.12 -8.47
CA ILE A 49 5.03 29.14 -9.93
C ILE A 49 4.06 28.06 -10.43
N PRO A 50 2.90 28.42 -11.02
CA PRO A 50 1.91 27.43 -11.42
C PRO A 50 2.45 26.46 -12.47
N GLY A 51 2.32 25.16 -12.19
CA GLY A 51 2.71 24.09 -13.11
C GLY A 51 4.17 23.63 -13.02
N LEU A 52 5.03 24.30 -12.24
CA LEU A 52 6.42 23.89 -11.99
C LEU A 52 6.58 23.01 -10.73
N GLY A 53 5.50 22.86 -9.97
CA GLY A 53 5.39 22.05 -8.75
C GLY A 53 3.98 22.18 -8.17
N PHE A 54 3.72 21.53 -7.04
CA PHE A 54 2.46 21.63 -6.31
C PHE A 54 2.56 22.75 -5.27
N ILE A 55 1.73 23.78 -5.38
CA ILE A 55 1.83 25.01 -4.58
C ILE A 55 1.32 24.78 -3.16
N SER A 56 0.28 23.96 -2.99
CA SER A 56 -0.34 23.70 -1.69
C SER A 56 -0.69 22.22 -1.48
N MET A 57 -0.92 21.84 -0.23
CA MET A 57 -1.46 20.51 0.11
C MET A 57 -2.87 20.30 -0.47
N GLU A 58 -3.69 21.34 -0.48
CA GLU A 58 -5.02 21.32 -1.10
C GLU A 58 -4.93 21.02 -2.60
N GLU A 59 -3.93 21.58 -3.30
CA GLU A 59 -3.70 21.27 -4.71
C GLU A 59 -3.37 19.78 -4.89
N ILE A 60 -2.52 19.20 -4.03
CA ILE A 60 -2.19 17.77 -4.08
C ILE A 60 -3.44 16.90 -3.87
N GLU A 61 -4.33 17.27 -2.95
CA GLU A 61 -5.57 16.52 -2.68
C GLU A 61 -6.49 16.45 -3.89
N THR A 62 -6.48 17.45 -4.78
CA THR A 62 -7.27 17.41 -6.03
C THR A 62 -6.86 16.28 -6.99
N TYR A 63 -5.65 15.72 -6.82
CA TYR A 63 -5.16 14.58 -7.58
C TYR A 63 -5.52 13.24 -6.93
N GLY A 64 -6.28 13.23 -5.83
CA GLY A 64 -6.70 12.01 -5.12
C GLY A 64 -7.30 10.95 -6.04
N LEU A 65 -8.16 11.35 -6.99
CA LEU A 65 -8.73 10.43 -7.98
C LEU A 65 -7.65 9.71 -8.81
N LEU A 66 -6.56 10.40 -9.17
CA LEU A 66 -5.47 9.78 -9.93
C LEU A 66 -4.70 8.77 -9.06
N SER A 67 -4.47 9.10 -7.79
CA SER A 67 -3.86 8.19 -6.81
C SER A 67 -4.72 6.94 -6.61
N ASP A 68 -6.03 7.10 -6.46
CA ASP A 68 -6.99 6.00 -6.30
C ASP A 68 -7.02 5.09 -7.54
N LEU A 69 -7.05 5.68 -8.73
CA LEU A 69 -6.96 4.93 -9.99
C LEU A 69 -5.63 4.18 -10.11
N ALA A 70 -4.51 4.82 -9.78
CA ALA A 70 -3.18 4.21 -9.82
C ALA A 70 -3.08 3.03 -8.84
N LEU A 71 -3.53 3.19 -7.60
CA LEU A 71 -3.60 2.12 -6.60
C LEU A 71 -4.50 0.98 -7.07
N GLY A 72 -5.66 1.30 -7.67
CA GLY A 72 -6.55 0.32 -8.28
C GLY A 72 -5.88 -0.50 -9.40
N PHE A 73 -5.13 0.15 -10.30
CA PHE A 73 -4.36 -0.53 -11.34
C PHE A 73 -3.24 -1.41 -10.77
N ILE A 74 -2.53 -0.93 -9.75
CA ILE A 74 -1.49 -1.72 -9.07
C ILE A 74 -2.11 -2.96 -8.44
N ALA A 75 -3.20 -2.81 -7.67
CA ALA A 75 -3.90 -3.92 -7.03
C ALA A 75 -4.43 -4.93 -8.07
N PHE A 76 -5.02 -4.46 -9.17
CA PHE A 76 -5.49 -5.33 -10.24
C PHE A 76 -4.34 -6.07 -10.94
N SER A 77 -3.24 -5.38 -11.26
CA SER A 77 -2.07 -5.98 -11.91
C SER A 77 -1.40 -7.03 -11.03
N ILE A 78 -1.28 -6.75 -9.72
CA ILE A 78 -0.74 -7.71 -8.74
C ILE A 78 -1.69 -8.91 -8.62
N GLY A 79 -3.00 -8.67 -8.52
CA GLY A 79 -4.01 -9.72 -8.47
C GLY A 79 -3.99 -10.67 -9.68
N ASN A 80 -3.64 -10.16 -10.87
CA ASN A 80 -3.51 -10.98 -12.08
C ASN A 80 -2.26 -11.87 -12.09
N GLU A 81 -1.18 -11.46 -11.41
CA GLU A 81 0.03 -12.30 -11.26
C GLU A 81 -0.18 -13.41 -10.23
N PHE A 82 -1.10 -13.22 -9.28
CA PHE A 82 -1.42 -14.20 -8.24
C PHE A 82 -2.28 -15.34 -8.77
N ARG A 83 -1.69 -16.53 -8.91
CA ARG A 83 -2.44 -17.75 -9.19
C ARG A 83 -2.98 -18.34 -7.89
N LEU A 84 -4.27 -18.66 -7.86
CA LEU A 84 -4.90 -19.35 -6.72
C LEU A 84 -4.25 -20.72 -6.43
N SER A 85 -3.65 -21.37 -7.43
CA SER A 85 -2.85 -22.58 -7.26
C SER A 85 -1.64 -22.36 -6.36
N ASP A 86 -1.04 -21.17 -6.39
CA ASP A 86 0.20 -20.86 -5.67
C ASP A 86 -0.14 -20.55 -4.19
N LEU A 87 -1.32 -19.95 -3.94
CA LEU A 87 -1.91 -19.80 -2.61
C LEU A 87 -2.22 -21.14 -1.93
N ARG A 88 -2.68 -22.15 -2.69
CA ARG A 88 -2.98 -23.49 -2.14
C ARG A 88 -1.75 -24.23 -1.63
N HIS A 89 -0.56 -23.81 -2.05
CA HIS A 89 0.72 -24.37 -1.61
C HIS A 89 1.42 -23.46 -0.58
N ILE A 90 0.72 -22.48 0.01
CA ILE A 90 1.25 -21.72 1.15
C ILE A 90 1.52 -22.72 2.28
N GLY A 91 2.81 -22.99 2.49
CA GLY A 91 3.25 -23.88 3.55
C GLY A 91 2.92 -23.30 4.93
N ARG A 92 2.67 -24.18 5.90
CA ARG A 92 2.45 -23.82 7.31
C ARG A 92 3.52 -22.87 7.85
N GLN A 93 4.75 -22.99 7.37
CA GLN A 93 5.85 -22.10 7.73
C GLN A 93 5.63 -20.66 7.26
N ALA A 94 5.20 -20.44 6.01
CA ALA A 94 4.90 -19.10 5.50
C ALA A 94 3.72 -18.47 6.27
N LEU A 95 2.70 -19.27 6.60
CA LEU A 95 1.58 -18.82 7.43
C LEU A 95 2.04 -18.31 8.80
N VAL A 96 2.82 -19.13 9.52
CA VAL A 96 3.29 -18.76 10.86
C VAL A 96 4.22 -17.55 10.79
N VAL A 97 5.18 -17.54 9.86
CA VAL A 97 6.15 -16.45 9.77
C VAL A 97 5.47 -15.13 9.40
N GLY A 98 4.65 -15.09 8.34
CA GLY A 98 4.00 -13.85 7.93
C GLY A 98 3.04 -13.30 8.98
N THR A 99 2.20 -14.15 9.59
CA THR A 99 1.28 -13.68 10.64
C THR A 99 2.02 -13.21 11.90
N VAL A 100 3.00 -13.99 12.39
CA VAL A 100 3.76 -13.59 13.59
C VAL A 100 4.57 -12.33 13.33
N GLN A 101 5.23 -12.23 12.18
CA GLN A 101 5.98 -11.03 11.79
C GLN A 101 5.07 -9.80 11.73
N ALA A 102 3.94 -9.88 11.02
CA ALA A 102 3.04 -8.74 10.85
C ALA A 102 2.49 -8.26 12.20
N VAL A 103 1.96 -9.17 13.03
CA VAL A 103 1.43 -8.84 14.37
C VAL A 103 2.53 -8.28 15.27
N PHE A 104 3.69 -8.93 15.32
CA PHE A 104 4.80 -8.46 16.15
C PHE A 104 5.29 -7.08 15.72
N THR A 105 5.39 -6.83 14.42
CA THR A 105 5.80 -5.53 13.86
C THR A 105 4.80 -4.45 14.25
N THR A 106 3.49 -4.70 14.09
CA THR A 106 2.45 -3.76 14.51
C THR A 106 2.55 -3.44 16.00
N LEU A 107 2.62 -4.45 16.86
CA LEU A 107 2.69 -4.23 18.31
C LEU A 107 3.96 -3.47 18.72
N LEU A 108 5.10 -3.76 18.10
CA LEU A 108 6.37 -3.10 18.40
C LEU A 108 6.33 -1.64 17.95
N VAL A 109 5.82 -1.36 16.75
CA VAL A 109 5.70 0.00 16.23
C VAL A 109 4.65 0.79 17.02
N ASP A 110 3.52 0.18 17.37
CA ASP A 110 2.51 0.78 18.26
C ASP A 110 3.14 1.14 19.60
N ALA A 111 3.85 0.23 20.25
CA ALA A 111 4.50 0.51 21.52
C ALA A 111 5.49 1.69 21.43
N ALA A 112 6.27 1.74 20.34
CA ALA A 112 7.21 2.83 20.11
C ALA A 112 6.50 4.18 19.85
N LEU A 113 5.47 4.19 19.01
CA LEU A 113 4.71 5.40 18.65
C LEU A 113 3.82 5.88 19.79
N ILE A 114 3.24 4.99 20.57
CA ILE A 114 2.51 5.32 21.80
C ILE A 114 3.48 5.88 22.85
N GLY A 115 4.67 5.28 23.00
CA GLY A 115 5.74 5.86 23.83
C GLY A 115 6.09 7.28 23.40
N LEU A 116 6.20 7.54 22.09
CA LEU A 116 6.45 8.86 21.54
C LEU A 116 5.28 9.83 21.76
N HIS A 117 4.03 9.34 21.69
CA HIS A 117 2.85 10.13 22.02
C HIS A 117 2.92 10.67 23.46
N PHE A 118 3.35 9.86 24.44
CA PHE A 118 3.51 10.35 25.82
C PHE A 118 4.63 11.40 25.97
N LEU A 119 5.65 11.37 25.11
CA LEU A 119 6.73 12.36 25.11
C LEU A 119 6.36 13.64 24.35
N MET A 120 5.57 13.52 23.29
CA MET A 120 5.19 14.62 22.38
C MET A 120 3.71 14.53 21.98
N PRO A 121 2.77 14.71 22.93
CA PRO A 121 1.35 14.47 22.70
C PRO A 121 0.76 15.39 21.63
N ASP A 122 1.25 16.62 21.54
CA ASP A 122 0.78 17.64 20.58
C ASP A 122 1.14 17.31 19.12
N LYS A 123 2.12 16.43 18.90
CA LYS A 123 2.62 16.10 17.54
C LYS A 123 2.10 14.79 16.99
N LEU A 124 1.79 13.83 17.86
CA LEU A 124 1.38 12.49 17.44
C LEU A 124 0.16 12.05 18.26
N PRO A 125 -1.07 12.22 17.74
CA PRO A 125 -2.27 11.74 18.42
C PRO A 125 -2.25 10.20 18.58
N LEU A 126 -2.76 9.69 19.70
CA LEU A 126 -2.87 8.25 19.96
C LEU A 126 -3.60 7.47 18.83
N PRO A 127 -4.71 7.96 18.24
CA PRO A 127 -5.36 7.29 17.12
C PRO A 127 -4.43 7.15 15.90
N ALA A 128 -3.59 8.16 15.63
CA ALA A 128 -2.65 8.13 14.52
C ALA A 128 -1.53 7.11 14.79
N ALA A 129 -1.03 7.02 16.02
CA ALA A 129 -0.01 6.04 16.40
C ALA A 129 -0.46 4.60 16.10
N ILE A 130 -1.69 4.24 16.50
CA ILE A 130 -2.28 2.91 16.31
C ILE A 130 -2.47 2.57 14.81
N VAL A 131 -2.95 3.53 14.02
CA VAL A 131 -3.11 3.33 12.56
C VAL A 131 -1.75 3.19 11.88
N LEU A 132 -0.75 3.99 12.28
CA LEU A 132 0.60 3.92 11.71
C LEU A 132 1.31 2.60 12.04
N GLY A 133 1.11 2.04 13.23
CA GLY A 133 1.67 0.73 13.56
C GLY A 133 1.06 -0.40 12.73
N ALA A 134 -0.23 -0.34 12.42
CA ALA A 134 -0.85 -1.28 11.49
C ALA A 134 -0.28 -1.15 10.06
N VAL A 135 -0.14 0.08 9.56
CA VAL A 135 0.44 0.35 8.23
C VAL A 135 1.89 -0.15 8.14
N ALA A 136 2.65 -0.09 9.24
CA ALA A 136 4.04 -0.56 9.27
C ALA A 136 4.20 -2.09 9.12
N SER A 137 3.13 -2.87 9.28
CA SER A 137 3.17 -4.33 9.05
C SER A 137 3.21 -4.73 7.58
N ALA A 138 2.74 -3.85 6.68
CA ALA A 138 2.69 -4.14 5.25
C ALA A 138 4.10 -4.12 4.65
N THR A 139 4.48 -5.19 3.93
CA THR A 139 5.81 -5.33 3.33
C THR A 139 5.73 -5.47 1.81
N ALA A 140 6.62 -4.78 1.08
CA ALA A 140 6.70 -4.88 -0.37
C ALA A 140 7.98 -5.62 -0.79
N PRO A 141 7.92 -6.75 -1.51
CA PRO A 141 9.10 -7.59 -1.81
C PRO A 141 9.75 -7.30 -3.16
N ALA A 142 9.34 -6.25 -3.89
CA ALA A 142 9.75 -6.08 -5.28
C ALA A 142 11.29 -6.09 -5.45
N ALA A 143 12.00 -5.36 -4.57
CA ALA A 143 13.45 -5.30 -4.60
C ALA A 143 14.11 -6.62 -4.18
N THR A 144 13.60 -7.30 -3.15
CA THR A 144 14.17 -8.56 -2.66
C THR A 144 13.95 -9.71 -3.66
N LEU A 145 12.77 -9.79 -4.28
CA LEU A 145 12.48 -10.75 -5.34
C LEU A 145 13.36 -10.53 -6.58
N MET A 146 13.61 -9.27 -6.93
CA MET A 146 14.51 -8.94 -8.04
C MET A 146 15.91 -9.47 -7.79
N VAL A 147 16.45 -9.30 -6.58
CA VAL A 147 17.76 -9.82 -6.18
C VAL A 147 17.78 -11.35 -6.22
N VAL A 148 16.77 -12.02 -5.66
CA VAL A 148 16.66 -13.50 -5.70
C VAL A 148 16.70 -14.03 -7.13
N ARG A 149 15.96 -13.39 -8.05
CA ARG A 149 15.95 -13.75 -9.48
C ARG A 149 17.30 -13.48 -10.15
N GLN A 150 17.92 -12.34 -9.87
CA GLN A 150 19.22 -11.95 -10.46
C GLN A 150 20.34 -12.93 -10.08
N TYR A 151 20.40 -13.33 -8.81
CA TYR A 151 21.42 -14.27 -8.32
C TYR A 151 21.01 -15.74 -8.48
N LYS A 152 19.81 -16.01 -9.01
CA LYS A 152 19.21 -17.36 -9.09
C LYS A 152 19.28 -18.09 -7.74
N ALA A 153 19.10 -17.35 -6.65
CA ALA A 153 19.22 -17.87 -5.29
C ALA A 153 18.10 -18.89 -5.02
N LYS A 154 18.46 -19.99 -4.36
CA LYS A 154 17.53 -21.05 -3.95
C LYS A 154 17.81 -21.46 -2.52
N GLY A 155 16.76 -21.66 -1.73
CA GLY A 155 16.85 -22.13 -0.36
C GLY A 155 15.56 -21.88 0.44
N PRO A 156 15.55 -22.31 1.71
CA PRO A 156 14.34 -22.33 2.54
C PRO A 156 13.65 -20.97 2.69
N LEU A 157 14.43 -19.87 2.70
CA LEU A 157 13.90 -18.51 2.78
C LEU A 157 13.31 -18.07 1.44
N THR A 158 14.01 -18.29 0.32
CA THR A 158 13.53 -17.84 -1.00
C THR A 158 12.26 -18.55 -1.43
N ASP A 159 12.06 -19.79 -0.97
CA ASP A 159 10.89 -20.60 -1.27
C ASP A 159 9.63 -20.09 -0.56
N ILE A 160 9.77 -19.39 0.58
CA ILE A 160 8.65 -18.82 1.34
C ILE A 160 8.46 -17.31 1.12
N LEU A 161 9.36 -16.62 0.40
CA LEU A 161 9.26 -15.16 0.19
C LEU A 161 7.97 -14.74 -0.54
N LEU A 162 7.64 -15.38 -1.67
CA LEU A 162 6.42 -15.06 -2.42
C LEU A 162 5.14 -15.37 -1.62
N PRO A 163 5.02 -16.56 -0.99
CA PRO A 163 3.92 -16.86 -0.08
C PRO A 163 3.74 -15.87 1.08
N ILE A 164 4.83 -15.46 1.73
CA ILE A 164 4.77 -14.54 2.87
C ILE A 164 4.23 -13.18 2.42
N VAL A 165 4.66 -12.67 1.27
CA VAL A 165 4.18 -11.37 0.78
C VAL A 165 2.67 -11.38 0.53
N ALA A 166 2.19 -12.44 -0.13
CA ALA A 166 0.76 -12.57 -0.41
C ALA A 166 -0.06 -12.60 0.88
N LEU A 167 0.50 -13.23 1.93
CA LEU A 167 -0.12 -13.31 3.23
C LEU A 167 -0.03 -11.99 4.01
N ASP A 168 1.11 -11.29 3.95
CA ASP A 168 1.36 -10.03 4.64
C ASP A 168 0.36 -8.95 4.22
N ASP A 169 0.00 -8.87 2.94
CA ASP A 169 -1.02 -7.92 2.47
C ASP A 169 -2.41 -8.21 3.08
N ALA A 170 -2.79 -9.49 3.19
CA ALA A 170 -4.06 -9.89 3.78
C ALA A 170 -4.08 -9.67 5.31
N VAL A 171 -3.01 -10.06 6.00
CA VAL A 171 -2.88 -9.86 7.45
C VAL A 171 -2.81 -8.37 7.78
N GLY A 172 -2.04 -7.60 7.01
CA GLY A 172 -1.92 -6.15 7.15
C GLY A 172 -3.26 -5.44 6.97
N LEU A 173 -4.08 -5.86 6.00
CA LEU A 173 -5.43 -5.33 5.82
C LEU A 173 -6.34 -5.61 7.03
N VAL A 174 -6.27 -6.81 7.62
CA VAL A 174 -7.02 -7.13 8.85
C VAL A 174 -6.54 -6.29 10.02
N LEU A 175 -5.21 -6.17 10.22
CA LEU A 175 -4.62 -5.35 11.28
C LEU A 175 -5.00 -3.88 11.12
N PHE A 176 -4.97 -3.36 9.89
CA PHE A 176 -5.38 -2.01 9.57
C PHE A 176 -6.86 -1.78 9.87
N ALA A 177 -7.75 -2.68 9.44
CA ALA A 177 -9.19 -2.59 9.69
C ALA A 177 -9.51 -2.50 11.20
N VAL A 178 -8.89 -3.36 12.00
CA VAL A 178 -9.05 -3.35 13.47
C VAL A 178 -8.49 -2.07 14.07
N SER A 179 -7.27 -1.69 13.70
CA SER A 179 -6.57 -0.51 14.24
C SER A 179 -7.29 0.79 13.90
N PHE A 180 -7.83 0.89 12.69
CA PHE A 180 -8.65 2.01 12.24
C PHE A 180 -9.98 2.09 13.00
N GLY A 181 -10.64 0.96 13.25
CA GLY A 181 -11.82 0.89 14.12
C GLY A 181 -11.51 1.41 15.53
N VAL A 182 -10.41 0.96 16.13
CA VAL A 182 -9.96 1.43 17.45
C VAL A 182 -9.68 2.93 17.45
N ALA A 183 -8.99 3.42 16.43
CA ALA A 183 -8.69 4.84 16.26
C ALA A 183 -9.99 5.69 16.17
N LYS A 184 -10.98 5.24 15.40
CA LYS A 184 -12.31 5.90 15.34
C LYS A 184 -12.99 5.96 16.70
N ALA A 185 -12.97 4.86 17.46
CA ALA A 185 -13.58 4.83 18.80
C ALA A 185 -12.89 5.77 19.79
N LEU A 186 -11.56 5.90 19.70
CA LEU A 186 -10.80 6.86 20.52
C LEU A 186 -11.17 8.30 20.20
N ILE A 187 -11.41 8.63 18.93
CA ILE A 187 -11.83 9.97 18.49
C ILE A 187 -13.27 10.28 18.89
N SER A 188 -14.18 9.31 18.74
CA SER A 188 -15.61 9.51 18.99
C SER A 188 -15.98 9.48 20.48
N GLY A 189 -15.08 9.00 21.35
CA GLY A 189 -15.31 8.86 22.80
C GLY A 189 -16.38 7.83 23.16
N ARG A 190 -16.89 7.07 22.18
CA ARG A 190 -17.87 6.00 22.35
C ARG A 190 -17.29 4.73 21.75
N VAL A 191 -17.06 3.74 22.61
CA VAL A 191 -16.70 2.40 22.16
C VAL A 191 -17.98 1.67 21.80
N ASP A 192 -18.43 1.86 20.57
CA ASP A 192 -19.40 0.95 19.98
C ASP A 192 -18.63 -0.20 19.32
N LEU A 193 -18.51 -1.32 20.06
CA LEU A 193 -17.85 -2.55 19.60
C LEU A 193 -18.38 -3.04 18.24
N LEU A 194 -19.64 -2.72 17.90
CA LEU A 194 -20.18 -2.97 16.57
C LEU A 194 -19.46 -2.13 15.51
N SER A 195 -19.38 -0.80 15.68
CA SER A 195 -18.67 0.06 14.72
C SER A 195 -17.16 -0.21 14.62
N VAL A 196 -16.52 -0.65 15.71
CA VAL A 196 -15.07 -0.90 15.75
C VAL A 196 -14.68 -2.19 15.01
N ILE A 197 -15.52 -3.23 15.09
CA ILE A 197 -15.18 -4.55 14.55
C ILE A 197 -16.04 -4.90 13.35
N LEU A 198 -17.36 -4.68 13.44
CA LEU A 198 -18.31 -5.11 12.41
C LEU A 198 -18.20 -4.25 11.14
N GLU A 199 -18.14 -2.92 11.25
CA GLU A 199 -18.08 -2.04 10.07
C GLU A 199 -16.85 -2.32 9.19
N PRO A 200 -15.60 -2.34 9.72
CA PRO A 200 -14.43 -2.60 8.89
C PRO A 200 -14.45 -4.02 8.31
N LEU A 201 -14.90 -5.01 9.09
CA LEU A 201 -14.93 -6.41 8.64
C LEU A 201 -15.99 -6.62 7.57
N LEU A 202 -17.15 -5.97 7.70
CA LEU A 202 -18.20 -5.97 6.70
C LEU A 202 -17.75 -5.25 5.42
N GLU A 203 -17.05 -4.12 5.52
CA GLU A 203 -16.46 -3.42 4.37
C GLU A 203 -15.48 -4.31 3.59
N VAL A 204 -14.61 -5.04 4.30
CA VAL A 204 -13.67 -6.00 3.69
C VAL A 204 -14.41 -7.14 3.02
N VAL A 205 -15.37 -7.77 3.71
CA VAL A 205 -16.14 -8.90 3.17
C VAL A 205 -16.96 -8.48 1.94
N LEU A 206 -17.62 -7.33 1.99
CA LEU A 206 -18.36 -6.79 0.84
C LEU A 206 -17.43 -6.44 -0.32
N SER A 207 -16.26 -5.86 -0.05
CA SER A 207 -15.27 -5.53 -1.08
C SER A 207 -14.73 -6.79 -1.77
N LEU A 208 -14.43 -7.84 -1.00
CA LEU A 208 -14.03 -9.14 -1.53
C LEU A 208 -15.16 -9.80 -2.34
N ALA A 209 -16.39 -9.75 -1.85
CA ALA A 209 -17.55 -10.30 -2.55
C ALA A 209 -17.79 -9.57 -3.88
N LEU A 210 -17.77 -8.24 -3.88
CA LEU A 210 -17.90 -7.42 -5.08
C LEU A 210 -16.77 -7.70 -6.07
N GLY A 211 -15.52 -7.78 -5.59
CA GLY A 211 -14.35 -8.11 -6.41
C GLY A 211 -14.47 -9.50 -7.05
N ALA A 212 -14.93 -10.51 -6.29
CA ALA A 212 -15.16 -11.86 -6.81
C ALA A 212 -16.30 -11.91 -7.84
N LEU A 213 -17.39 -11.19 -7.60
CA LEU A 213 -18.51 -11.07 -8.55
C LEU A 213 -18.04 -10.42 -9.86
N MET A 214 -17.34 -9.29 -9.79
CA MET A 214 -16.80 -8.62 -10.98
C MET A 214 -15.80 -9.51 -11.72
N GLY A 215 -14.90 -10.18 -11.00
CA GLY A 215 -13.97 -11.15 -11.60
C GLY A 215 -14.67 -12.31 -12.31
N ALA A 216 -15.75 -12.84 -11.73
CA ALA A 216 -16.57 -13.88 -12.35
C ALA A 216 -17.28 -13.38 -13.62
N VAL A 217 -17.84 -12.16 -13.58
CA VAL A 217 -18.46 -11.52 -14.76
C VAL A 217 -17.43 -11.32 -15.87
N PHE A 218 -16.22 -10.84 -15.55
CA PHE A 218 -15.14 -10.69 -16.52
C PHE A 218 -14.75 -12.03 -17.15
N SER A 219 -14.49 -13.05 -16.32
CA SER A 219 -14.19 -14.42 -16.79
C SER A 219 -15.31 -15.00 -17.68
N TRP A 220 -16.57 -14.77 -17.32
CA TRP A 220 -17.71 -15.23 -18.12
C TRP A 220 -17.77 -14.52 -19.47
N SER A 221 -17.58 -13.20 -19.50
CA SER A 221 -17.57 -12.40 -20.73
C SER A 221 -16.45 -12.79 -21.69
N GLU A 222 -15.28 -13.14 -21.15
CA GLU A 222 -14.13 -13.61 -21.92
C GLU A 222 -14.42 -14.97 -22.58
N ARG A 223 -14.98 -15.91 -21.82
CA ARG A 223 -15.36 -17.24 -22.35
C ARG A 223 -16.40 -17.14 -23.46
N GLN A 224 -17.39 -16.25 -23.33
CA GLN A 224 -18.39 -16.05 -24.38
C GLN A 224 -17.79 -15.49 -25.67
N ARG A 225 -16.83 -14.57 -25.58
CA ARG A 225 -16.12 -14.06 -26.77
C ARG A 225 -15.29 -15.15 -27.45
N GLN A 226 -14.59 -15.99 -26.69
CA GLN A 226 -13.78 -17.07 -27.27
C GLN A 226 -14.62 -18.11 -28.03
N HIS A 227 -15.85 -18.38 -27.59
CA HIS A 227 -16.80 -19.25 -28.31
C HIS A 227 -17.36 -18.65 -29.60
N HIS A 228 -17.28 -17.33 -29.80
CA HIS A 228 -17.83 -16.68 -30.99
C HIS A 228 -16.82 -16.56 -32.15
N PHE A 229 -15.53 -16.83 -31.88
CA PHE A 229 -14.43 -16.81 -32.85
C PHE A 229 -13.85 -18.21 -33.16
N GLN A 230 -14.52 -19.27 -32.73
CA GLN A 230 -14.31 -20.66 -33.18
C GLN A 230 -15.51 -21.10 -34.01
#